data_AF-A0A946DWQ8-F1
#
_entry.id   AF-A0A946DWQ8-F1
#
_cell.length_a   1.000
_cell.length_b   1.000
_cell.length_c   1.000
_cell.angle_alpha   90.00
_cell.angle_beta   90.00
_cell.angle_gamma   90.00
#
_symmetry.space_group_name_H-M   'P 1'
#
loop_
_entity.id
_entity.type
_entity.pdbx_description
1 polymer ?
#
loop_
_entity_poly.entity_id
_entity_poly.type
_entity_poly.pdbx_seq_one_letter_code
_entity_poly.pdbx_strand_id
1 'polypeptide(L)'
;MTDQPSKGPLFAYRDIIRDGDLHHDAVQALAAEKLQSLWHALAKYEPSAGGSGWRARLGLTRRPSEPAPQGLYLYGPVGRGKSMLMDLFYDSVDSAHKRRVHFHEFMLEIHNTMHLWRKRDGKLQDPLPRIATEIA
;
A
#
# COMPACT_ATOMS: atom_id res chain seq x y z
N MET A 1 -1.06 7.18 -30.07
CA MET A 1 -0.43 7.64 -28.81
C MET A 1 -1.53 7.93 -27.81
N THR A 2 -1.87 6.99 -26.95
CA THR A 2 -2.82 7.23 -25.85
C THR A 2 -2.08 8.00 -24.75
N ASP A 3 -2.43 9.28 -24.63
CA ASP A 3 -2.05 10.17 -23.54
C ASP A 3 -2.50 9.53 -22.22
N GLN A 4 -1.56 8.93 -21.48
CA GLN A 4 -1.81 8.54 -20.10
C GLN A 4 -1.86 9.85 -19.31
N PRO A 5 -2.91 10.09 -18.51
CA PRO A 5 -3.02 11.34 -17.78
C PRO A 5 -1.78 11.49 -16.90
N SER A 6 -1.15 12.66 -16.94
CA SER A 6 -0.03 13.08 -16.09
C SER A 6 -0.46 13.10 -14.61
N LYS A 7 -0.61 11.90 -14.03
CA LYS A 7 -1.12 11.62 -12.68
C LYS A 7 -0.22 10.60 -11.99
N GLY A 8 -0.26 10.62 -10.66
CA GLY A 8 0.56 9.76 -9.82
C GLY A 8 1.61 10.53 -9.03
N PRO A 9 2.35 9.84 -8.14
CA PRO A 9 3.28 10.45 -7.20
C PRO A 9 4.41 11.23 -7.87
N LEU A 10 4.91 10.77 -9.03
CA LEU A 10 6.02 11.43 -9.72
C LEU A 10 5.59 12.77 -10.31
N PHE A 11 4.36 12.86 -10.83
CA PHE A 11 3.84 14.10 -11.37
C PHE A 11 3.56 15.11 -10.26
N ALA A 12 2.92 14.68 -9.18
CA ALA A 12 2.71 15.52 -8.00
C ALA A 12 4.04 16.04 -7.41
N TYR A 13 5.07 15.19 -7.37
CA TYR A 13 6.42 15.60 -6.96
C TYR A 13 7.03 16.66 -7.89
N ARG A 14 6.91 16.46 -9.21
CA ARG A 14 7.42 17.40 -10.22
C ARG A 14 6.68 18.74 -10.18
N ASP A 15 5.38 18.73 -9.88
CA ASP A 15 4.58 19.93 -9.71
C ASP A 15 5.12 20.78 -8.55
N ILE A 16 5.41 20.18 -7.39
CA ILE A 16 5.99 20.90 -6.23
C ILE A 16 7.35 21.53 -6.58
N ILE A 17 8.19 20.82 -7.35
CA ILE A 17 9.48 21.40 -7.81
C ILE A 17 9.24 22.58 -8.76
N ARG A 18 8.31 22.41 -9.72
CA ARG A 18 7.98 23.46 -10.70
C ARG A 18 7.47 24.71 -9.99
N ASP A 19 6.66 24.53 -8.95
CA ASP A 19 6.05 25.62 -8.20
C ASP A 19 7.06 26.31 -7.26
N GLY A 20 8.27 25.73 -7.10
CA GLY A 20 9.38 26.31 -6.34
C GLY A 20 9.40 25.95 -4.86
N ASP A 21 8.43 25.16 -4.40
CA ASP A 21 8.28 24.74 -3.00
C ASP A 21 9.27 23.65 -2.59
N LEU A 22 9.95 23.03 -3.56
CA LEU A 22 10.95 21.99 -3.32
C LEU A 22 12.12 22.09 -4.29
N HIS A 23 13.32 22.02 -3.73
CA HIS A 23 14.54 21.95 -4.54
C HIS A 23 14.70 20.54 -5.12
N HIS A 24 15.09 20.47 -6.39
CA HIS A 24 15.33 19.20 -7.06
C HIS A 24 16.43 18.37 -6.36
N ASP A 25 16.08 17.13 -6.01
CA ASP A 25 16.98 16.11 -5.48
C ASP A 25 16.86 14.83 -6.33
N ALA A 26 18.00 14.37 -6.87
CA ALA A 26 18.05 13.20 -7.76
C ALA A 26 17.63 11.89 -7.06
N VAL A 27 17.96 11.73 -5.77
CA VAL A 27 17.61 10.52 -5.02
C VAL A 27 16.11 10.51 -4.70
N GLN A 28 15.57 11.68 -4.36
CA GLN A 28 14.15 11.86 -4.12
C GLN A 28 13.33 11.65 -5.40
N ALA A 29 13.82 12.15 -6.54
CA ALA A 29 13.21 11.91 -7.85
C ALA A 29 13.19 10.42 -8.21
N LEU A 30 14.29 9.71 -7.99
CA LEU A 30 14.36 8.25 -8.20
C LEU A 30 13.34 7.50 -7.32
N ALA A 31 13.21 7.90 -6.06
CA ALA A 31 12.21 7.31 -5.17
C ALA A 31 10.77 7.57 -5.68
N ALA A 32 10.48 8.79 -6.14
CA ALA A 32 9.20 9.13 -6.76
C ALA A 32 8.91 8.30 -8.03
N GLU A 33 9.92 8.03 -8.86
CA GLU A 33 9.80 7.16 -10.04
C GLU A 33 9.49 5.70 -9.67
N LYS A 34 10.09 5.18 -8.59
CA LYS A 34 9.76 3.84 -8.08
C LYS A 34 8.33 3.80 -7.55
N LEU A 35 7.89 4.82 -6.81
CA LEU A 35 6.50 4.93 -6.37
C LEU A 35 5.53 5.05 -7.56
N GLN A 36 5.90 5.74 -8.63
CA GLN A 36 5.09 5.79 -9.86
C GLN A 36 4.95 4.41 -10.50
N SER A 37 6.03 3.62 -10.52
CA SER A 37 5.99 2.25 -11.03
C SER A 37 5.04 1.38 -10.21
N LEU A 38 5.07 1.51 -8.88
CA LEU A 38 4.11 0.83 -8.00
C LEU A 38 2.68 1.33 -8.22
N TRP A 39 2.47 2.63 -8.40
CA TRP A 39 1.16 3.22 -8.69
C TRP A 39 0.56 2.63 -9.97
N HIS A 40 1.34 2.50 -11.06
CA HIS A 40 0.90 1.84 -12.28
C HIS A 40 0.56 0.35 -12.08
N ALA A 41 1.34 -0.36 -11.25
CA ALA A 41 1.08 -1.76 -10.95
C ALA A 41 -0.22 -1.93 -10.15
N LEU A 42 -0.46 -1.07 -9.16
CA LEU A 42 -1.69 -1.06 -8.36
C LEU A 42 -2.92 -0.71 -9.19
N ALA A 43 -2.81 0.22 -10.15
CA ALA A 43 -3.92 0.61 -11.02
C ALA A 43 -4.46 -0.56 -11.89
N LYS A 44 -3.64 -1.60 -12.11
CA LYS A 44 -4.02 -2.81 -12.86
C LYS A 44 -4.37 -3.98 -11.95
N TYR A 45 -4.16 -3.84 -10.64
CA TYR A 45 -4.31 -4.92 -9.69
C TYR A 45 -5.76 -4.98 -9.19
N GLU A 46 -6.47 -6.03 -9.59
CA GLU A 46 -7.74 -6.41 -8.97
C GLU A 46 -7.48 -7.53 -7.95
N PRO A 47 -7.61 -7.29 -6.64
CA PRO A 47 -7.52 -8.36 -5.66
C PRO A 47 -8.65 -9.35 -5.94
N SER A 48 -8.31 -10.61 -6.23
CA SER A 48 -9.34 -11.64 -6.32
C SER A 48 -9.94 -11.81 -4.93
N ALA A 49 -11.15 -11.30 -4.73
CA ALA A 49 -11.96 -11.72 -3.59
C ALA A 49 -12.09 -13.24 -3.70
N GLY A 50 -11.37 -13.97 -2.85
CA GLY A 50 -11.42 -15.42 -2.80
C GLY A 50 -12.89 -15.81 -2.69
N GLY A 51 -13.44 -16.42 -3.73
CA GLY A 51 -14.86 -16.72 -3.78
C GLY A 51 -15.20 -17.68 -2.65
N SER A 52 -15.78 -17.19 -1.56
CA SER A 52 -16.38 -18.05 -0.55
C SER A 52 -17.81 -18.33 -0.99
N GLY A 53 -18.03 -19.48 -1.61
CA GLY A 53 -19.36 -19.87 -2.07
C GLY A 53 -19.36 -21.10 -2.97
N TRP A 54 -20.55 -21.61 -3.27
CA TRP A 54 -20.78 -22.76 -4.16
C TRP A 54 -20.11 -22.59 -5.53
N ARG A 55 -19.91 -21.34 -6.00
CA ARG A 55 -19.19 -21.01 -7.24
C ARG A 55 -17.71 -21.38 -7.24
N ALA A 56 -17.01 -21.27 -6.10
CA ALA A 56 -15.62 -21.72 -5.98
C ALA A 56 -15.52 -23.25 -5.96
N ARG A 57 -16.49 -23.93 -5.33
CA ARG A 57 -16.59 -25.39 -5.34
C ARG A 57 -16.85 -25.98 -6.73
N LEU A 58 -17.51 -25.21 -7.61
CA LEU A 58 -17.74 -25.58 -9.01
C LEU A 58 -16.61 -25.15 -9.95
N GLY A 59 -15.50 -24.59 -9.45
CA GLY A 59 -14.39 -24.15 -10.30
C GLY A 59 -14.72 -22.97 -11.23
N LEU A 60 -15.82 -22.25 -10.97
CA LEU A 60 -16.28 -21.10 -11.75
C LEU A 60 -15.68 -19.77 -11.26
N THR A 61 -14.69 -19.82 -10.36
CA THR A 61 -14.00 -18.61 -9.90
C THR A 61 -12.85 -18.27 -10.83
N ARG A 62 -12.81 -17.00 -11.24
CA ARG A 62 -11.73 -16.44 -12.05
C ARG A 62 -10.44 -16.56 -11.23
N ARG A 63 -9.45 -17.32 -11.74
CA ARG A 63 -8.10 -17.31 -11.14
C ARG A 63 -7.60 -15.87 -11.10
N PRO A 64 -6.96 -15.42 -9.99
CA PRO A 64 -6.32 -14.11 -9.97
C PRO A 64 -5.38 -14.02 -11.17
N SER A 65 -5.59 -13.00 -11.99
CA SER A 65 -4.90 -12.86 -13.28
C SER A 65 -3.43 -12.47 -13.13
N GLU A 66 -3.02 -11.89 -12.00
CA GLU A 66 -1.63 -11.52 -11.71
C GLU A 66 -1.32 -11.58 -10.20
N PRO A 67 -0.06 -11.88 -9.81
CA PRO A 67 0.37 -11.79 -8.42
C PRO A 67 0.27 -10.35 -7.89
N ALA A 68 0.08 -10.20 -6.58
CA ALA A 68 0.05 -8.89 -5.94
C ALA A 68 1.35 -8.10 -6.24
N PRO A 69 1.25 -6.79 -6.58
CA PRO A 69 2.43 -5.95 -6.78
C PRO A 69 3.34 -5.95 -5.54
N GLN A 70 4.65 -6.00 -5.76
CA GLN A 70 5.61 -5.88 -4.65
C GLN A 70 5.61 -4.45 -4.08
N GLY A 71 5.54 -4.35 -2.76
CA GLY A 71 5.66 -3.07 -2.06
C GLY A 71 7.07 -2.48 -2.10
N LEU A 72 7.19 -1.23 -1.66
CA LEU A 72 8.45 -0.49 -1.59
C LEU A 72 8.79 -0.12 -0.14
N TYR A 73 10.07 -0.24 0.23
CA TYR A 73 10.59 0.18 1.51
C TYR A 73 11.53 1.39 1.32
N LEU A 74 11.06 2.57 1.72
CA LEU A 74 11.86 3.80 1.66
C LEU A 74 12.67 3.98 2.95
N TYR A 75 13.99 4.02 2.82
CA TYR A 75 14.91 4.24 3.94
C TYR A 75 15.93 5.33 3.60
N GLY A 76 16.49 5.94 4.64
CA GLY A 76 17.49 7.00 4.51
C GLY A 76 17.44 8.01 5.65
N PRO A 77 18.34 9.01 5.65
CA PRO A 77 18.48 9.98 6.73
C PRO A 77 17.19 10.75 7.06
N VAL A 78 17.10 11.28 8.28
CA VAL A 78 16.01 12.16 8.70
C VAL A 78 16.02 13.43 7.83
N GLY A 79 14.85 13.99 7.53
CA GLY A 79 14.72 15.22 6.76
C GLY A 79 14.84 15.09 5.23
N ARG A 80 14.97 13.88 4.67
CA ARG A 80 15.06 13.66 3.20
C ARG A 80 13.71 13.56 2.47
N GLY A 81 12.61 13.93 3.12
CA GLY A 81 11.28 13.93 2.48
C GLY A 81 10.64 12.56 2.24
N LYS A 82 11.06 11.51 2.97
CA LYS A 82 10.46 10.16 2.84
C LYS A 82 8.96 10.16 3.14
N SER A 83 8.54 10.86 4.21
CA SER A 83 7.13 10.97 4.57
C SER A 83 6.34 11.74 3.50
N MET A 84 6.88 12.85 3.02
CA MET A 84 6.28 13.61 1.92
C MET A 84 6.08 12.74 0.67
N LEU A 85 7.08 11.95 0.26
CA LEU A 85 6.93 11.04 -0.88
C LEU A 85 5.85 9.97 -0.65
N MET A 86 5.74 9.45 0.57
CA MET A 86 4.65 8.52 0.93
C MET A 86 3.27 9.18 0.92
N ASP A 87 3.19 10.47 1.26
CA ASP A 87 1.94 11.24 1.25
C ASP A 87 1.48 11.47 -0.18
N LEU A 88 2.38 11.93 -1.06
CA LEU A 88 2.08 12.05 -2.49
C LEU A 88 1.63 10.73 -3.11
N PHE A 89 2.28 9.62 -2.75
CA PHE A 89 1.86 8.30 -3.20
C PHE A 89 0.48 7.94 -2.67
N TYR A 90 0.26 8.02 -1.36
CA TYR A 90 -1.03 7.69 -0.75
C TYR A 90 -2.18 8.50 -1.36
N ASP A 91 -2.00 9.81 -1.51
CA ASP A 91 -3.02 10.70 -2.06
C ASP A 91 -3.31 10.41 -3.53
N SER A 92 -2.30 10.02 -4.30
CA SER A 92 -2.45 9.70 -5.72
C SER A 92 -3.14 8.37 -6.02
N VAL A 93 -3.15 7.42 -5.08
CA VAL A 93 -3.77 6.10 -5.29
C VAL A 93 -5.29 6.24 -5.21
N ASP A 94 -5.98 5.95 -6.32
CA ASP A 94 -7.44 5.97 -6.40
C ASP A 94 -8.02 4.61 -5.98
N SER A 95 -8.00 4.36 -4.67
CA SER A 95 -8.59 3.17 -4.06
C SER A 95 -9.24 3.53 -2.74
N ALA A 96 -10.45 3.03 -2.51
CA ALA A 96 -11.10 3.10 -1.20
C ALA A 96 -10.43 2.18 -0.17
N HIS A 97 -9.71 1.16 -0.64
CA HIS A 97 -9.00 0.17 0.18
C HIS A 97 -7.53 0.57 0.38
N LYS A 98 -7.32 1.74 0.99
CA LYS A 98 -5.97 2.21 1.35
C LYS A 98 -5.96 2.75 2.77
N ARG A 99 -4.93 2.41 3.52
CA ARG A 99 -4.76 2.83 4.92
C ARG A 99 -3.36 3.40 5.14
N ARG A 100 -3.28 4.61 5.70
CA ARG A 100 -2.03 5.24 6.15
C ARG A 100 -1.95 5.16 7.67
N VAL A 101 -0.85 4.66 8.21
CA VAL A 101 -0.62 4.50 9.65
C VAL A 101 0.83 4.80 10.00
N HIS A 102 1.05 5.37 11.19
CA HIS A 102 2.38 5.43 11.76
C HIS A 102 2.75 4.05 12.33
N PHE A 103 3.99 3.63 12.13
CA PHE A 103 4.43 2.29 12.52
C PHE A 103 4.17 1.98 14.00
N HIS A 104 4.40 2.93 14.91
CA HIS A 104 4.16 2.70 16.33
C HIS A 104 2.68 2.50 16.65
N GLU A 105 1.79 3.31 16.09
CA GLU A 105 0.35 3.17 16.25
C GLU A 105 -0.14 1.84 15.69
N PHE A 106 0.37 1.46 14.52
CA PHE A 106 0.08 0.17 13.90
C PHE A 106 0.51 -0.99 14.80
N MET A 107 1.73 -0.96 15.35
CA MET A 107 2.20 -2.02 16.24
C MET A 107 1.37 -2.09 17.54
N LEU A 108 0.99 -0.94 18.11
CA LEU A 108 0.11 -0.91 19.28
C LEU A 108 -1.26 -1.53 18.98
N GLU A 109 -1.85 -1.22 17.83
CA GLU A 109 -3.10 -1.85 17.39
C GLU A 109 -2.96 -3.36 17.27
N ILE A 110 -1.92 -3.86 16.60
CA ILE A 110 -1.64 -5.30 16.48
C ILE A 110 -1.54 -5.95 17.86
N HIS A 111 -0.76 -5.36 18.77
CA HIS A 111 -0.58 -5.90 20.13
C HIS A 111 -1.90 -5.91 20.93
N ASN A 112 -2.71 -4.86 20.80
CA ASN A 112 -4.02 -4.78 21.45
C ASN A 112 -4.97 -5.86 20.92
N THR A 113 -5.03 -6.04 19.60
CA THR A 113 -5.82 -7.10 18.96
C THR A 113 -5.37 -8.48 19.45
N MET A 114 -4.06 -8.77 19.43
CA MET A 114 -3.53 -10.02 19.97
C MET A 114 -3.93 -10.26 21.43
N HIS A 115 -3.91 -9.23 22.27
CA HIS A 115 -4.25 -9.33 23.70
C HIS A 115 -5.74 -9.64 23.93
N LEU A 116 -6.63 -8.94 23.22
CA LEU A 116 -8.08 -9.17 23.29
C LEU A 116 -8.44 -10.61 22.92
N TRP A 117 -7.72 -11.18 21.98
CA TRP A 117 -7.97 -12.53 21.48
C TRP A 117 -7.50 -13.60 22.43
N ARG A 118 -6.28 -13.47 22.98
CA ARG A 118 -5.79 -14.38 24.02
C ARG A 118 -6.73 -14.40 25.24
N LYS A 119 -7.38 -13.27 25.54
CA LYS A 119 -8.40 -13.19 26.60
C LYS A 119 -9.69 -13.95 26.26
N ARG A 120 -10.11 -13.97 24.99
CA ARG A 120 -11.36 -14.63 24.54
C ARG A 120 -11.19 -16.13 24.31
N ASP A 121 -10.15 -16.53 23.57
CA ASP A 121 -10.04 -17.87 22.98
C ASP A 121 -8.99 -18.76 23.67
N GLY A 122 -8.30 -18.24 24.70
CA GLY A 122 -7.21 -18.93 25.39
C GLY A 122 -5.88 -18.90 24.63
N LYS A 123 -4.89 -19.68 25.09
CA LYS A 123 -3.48 -19.61 24.64
C LYS A 123 -3.11 -20.50 23.44
N LEU A 124 -4.05 -21.11 22.74
CA LEU A 124 -3.75 -22.33 21.96
C LEU A 124 -3.29 -22.11 20.50
N GLN A 125 -3.37 -20.91 19.91
CA GLN A 125 -2.96 -20.69 18.51
C GLN A 125 -2.26 -19.35 18.28
N ASP A 126 -1.37 -19.30 17.28
CA ASP A 126 -0.74 -18.07 16.81
C ASP A 126 -1.82 -17.11 16.23
N PRO A 127 -2.02 -15.91 16.80
CA PRO A 127 -3.03 -14.99 16.33
C PRO A 127 -2.64 -14.26 15.03
N LEU A 128 -1.36 -14.27 14.64
CA LEU A 128 -0.88 -13.46 13.52
C LEU A 128 -1.54 -13.78 12.17
N PRO A 129 -1.75 -15.05 11.76
CA PRO A 129 -2.41 -15.35 10.49
C PRO A 129 -3.83 -14.80 10.41
N ARG A 130 -4.58 -14.81 11.52
CA ARG A 130 -5.95 -14.28 11.54
C ARG A 130 -5.97 -12.76 11.54
N ILE A 131 -5.10 -12.13 12.31
CA ILE A 131 -4.91 -10.66 12.30
C ILE A 131 -4.50 -10.18 10.90
N ALA A 132 -3.62 -10.91 10.20
CA ALA A 132 -3.25 -10.60 8.83
C ALA A 132 -4.44 -10.63 7.87
N THR A 133 -5.38 -11.57 8.06
CA THR A 133 -6.61 -11.65 7.27
C THR A 133 -7.60 -10.52 7.57
N GLU A 134 -7.60 -9.99 8.80
CA GLU A 134 -8.49 -8.88 9.19
C GLU A 134 -7.99 -7.51 8.73
N ILE A 135 -6.69 -7.38 8.47
CA ILE A 135 -6.05 -6.13 8.02
C ILE A 135 -5.91 -6.08 6.49
N ALA A 136 -5.86 -7.24 5.83
CA ALA A 136 -5.79 -7.38 4.37
C ALA A 136 -7.14 -7.10 3.70
#